data_AF-A0A178TAX4-F1
#
_entry.id   AF-A0A178TAX4-F1
#
_cell.length_a   1.000
_cell.length_b   1.000
_cell.length_c   1.000
_cell.angle_alpha   90.00
_cell.angle_beta   90.00
_cell.angle_gamma   90.00
#
_symmetry.space_group_name_H-M   'P 1'
#
loop_
_entity.id
_entity.type
_entity.pdbx_description
1 polymer ?
#
loop_
_entity_poly.entity_id
_entity_poly.type
_entity_poly.pdbx_seq_one_letter_code
_entity_poly.pdbx_strand_id
1 'polypeptide(L)' 'MVVEYSLRVLKEQRNKLQDKLFEIADGEYDKYPKENIKKLKTDLTHKLKDIEFAIEVLETYQD' A
#
# COMPACT_ATOMS: atom_id res chain seq x y z
N MET A 1 -7.61 -5.85 -21.41
CA MET A 1 -7.07 -4.48 -21.51
C MET A 1 -7.35 -3.58 -20.30
N VAL A 2 -8.60 -3.19 -19.98
CA VAL A 2 -8.84 -2.26 -18.84
C VAL A 2 -8.50 -2.89 -17.49
N VAL A 3 -8.90 -4.16 -17.27
CA VAL A 3 -8.65 -4.87 -16.01
C VAL A 3 -7.16 -5.13 -15.77
N GLU A 4 -6.41 -5.54 -16.80
CA GLU A 4 -4.96 -5.76 -16.72
C GLU A 4 -4.20 -4.48 -16.40
N TYR A 5 -4.60 -3.35 -17.01
CA TYR A 5 -4.03 -2.05 -16.69
C TYR A 5 -4.32 -1.67 -15.23
N SER A 6 -5.57 -1.83 -14.77
CA SER A 6 -5.96 -1.56 -13.38
C SER A 6 -5.20 -2.43 -12.39
N LEU A 7 -5.05 -3.74 -12.66
CA LEU A 7 -4.25 -4.65 -11.83
C LEU A 7 -2.78 -4.22 -11.76
N ARG A 8 -2.20 -3.83 -12.89
CA ARG A 8 -0.82 -3.32 -12.92
C ARG A 8 -0.66 -2.08 -12.05
N VAL A 9 -1.59 -1.11 -12.16
CA VAL A 9 -1.58 0.11 -11.35
C VAL A 9 -1.76 -0.21 -9.87
N LEU A 10 -2.68 -1.11 -9.51
CA LEU A 10 -2.89 -1.51 -8.12
C LEU A 10 -1.66 -2.21 -7.52
N LYS A 11 -1.01 -3.11 -8.27
CA LYS A 11 0.25 -3.77 -7.86
C LYS A 11 1.38 -2.75 -7.68
N GLU A 12 1.47 -1.74 -8.54
CA GLU A 12 2.45 -0.66 -8.40
C GLU A 12 2.17 0.20 -7.14
N GLN A 13 0.90 0.53 -6.88
CA GLN A 13 0.52 1.27 -5.67
C GLN A 13 0.77 0.46 -4.40
N ARG A 14 0.49 -0.86 -4.41
CA ARG A 14 0.82 -1.77 -3.32
C ARG A 14 2.30 -1.70 -2.97
N ASN A 15 3.17 -1.84 -3.97
CA ASN A 15 4.62 -1.79 -3.77
C ASN A 15 5.06 -0.44 -3.19
N LYS A 16 4.57 0.68 -3.74
CA LYS A 16 4.88 2.02 -3.21
C LYS A 16 4.47 2.22 -1.75
N LEU A 17 3.35 1.63 -1.33
CA LEU A 17 2.92 1.70 0.07
C LEU A 17 3.78 0.80 0.97
N GLN A 18 4.20 -0.37 0.49
CA GLN A 18 5.13 -1.24 1.19
C GLN A 18 6.49 -0.58 1.36
N ASP A 19 7.02 0.05 0.31
CA ASP A 19 8.29 0.79 0.36
C ASP A 19 8.26 1.87 1.45
N LYS A 20 7.19 2.67 1.51
CA LYS A 20 7.00 3.67 2.58
C LYS A 20 6.95 3.08 3.98
N LEU A 21 6.37 1.88 4.14
CA LEU A 21 6.36 1.19 5.42
C LEU A 21 7.76 0.71 5.81
N PHE A 22 8.58 0.31 4.83
CA PHE A 22 9.99 -0.02 5.06
C PHE A 22 10.81 1.21 5.42
N GLU A 23 10.66 2.33 4.71
CA GLU A 23 11.33 3.60 5.05
C GLU A 23 10.98 4.04 6.50
N ILE A 24 9.73 3.87 6.94
CA ILE A 24 9.31 4.12 8.32
C ILE A 24 10.00 3.16 9.30
N ALA A 25 10.18 1.89 8.92
CA ALA A 25 10.83 0.88 9.76
C ALA A 25 12.36 1.10 9.85
N ASP A 26 12.97 1.59 8.77
CA ASP A 26 14.41 1.90 8.67
C ASP A 26 14.78 3.23 9.36
N GLY A 27 13.79 3.95 9.89
CA GLY A 27 14.00 5.16 10.69
C GLY A 27 14.14 6.45 9.87
N GLU A 28 13.82 6.44 8.56
CA GLU A 28 13.89 7.65 7.72
C GLU A 28 12.95 8.77 8.21
N TYR A 29 11.95 8.39 9.01
CA TYR A 29 10.93 9.25 9.57
C TYR A 29 11.16 9.63 11.04
N ASP A 30 12.30 9.25 11.64
CA ASP A 30 12.58 9.48 13.06
C ASP A 30 12.63 10.97 13.45
N LYS A 31 12.85 11.85 12.47
CA LYS A 31 12.81 13.31 12.64
C LYS A 31 11.42 13.87 12.90
N TYR A 32 10.36 13.08 12.70
CA TYR A 32 8.97 13.51 12.88
C TYR A 32 8.39 13.04 14.22
N PRO A 33 7.32 13.70 14.72
CA PRO A 33 6.67 13.27 15.94
C PRO A 33 6.17 11.81 15.86
N LYS A 34 6.49 11.02 16.90
CA LYS A 34 6.09 9.59 16.97
C LYS A 34 4.59 9.36 16.77
N GLU A 35 3.75 10.28 17.25
CA GLU A 35 2.30 10.21 17.06
C GLU A 35 1.91 10.30 15.57
N ASN A 36 2.56 11.19 14.81
CA ASN A 36 2.30 11.36 13.38
C ASN A 36 2.78 10.13 12.61
N ILE A 37 3.92 9.55 12.98
CA ILE A 37 4.43 8.32 12.36
C ILE A 37 3.54 7.12 12.68
N LYS A 38 3.00 7.04 13.89
CA LYS A 38 2.02 6.02 14.25
C LYS A 38 0.74 6.14 13.40
N LYS A 39 0.19 7.34 13.26
CA LYS A 39 -0.99 7.60 12.40
C LYS A 39 -0.69 7.25 10.94
N LEU A 40 0.43 7.72 10.41
CA LEU A 40 0.86 7.43 9.05
C LEU A 40 1.01 5.92 8.81
N LYS A 41 1.66 5.20 9.73
CA LYS A 41 1.81 3.73 9.65
C LYS A 41 0.45 3.03 9.62
N THR A 42 -0.49 3.44 10.48
CA THR A 42 -1.86 2.90 10.48
C THR A 42 -2.57 3.17 9.16
N ASP A 43 -2.52 4.39 8.63
CA ASP A 43 -3.17 4.76 7.38
C ASP A 43 -2.60 4.01 6.17
N LEU A 44 -1.26 3.89 6.09
CA LEU A 44 -0.58 3.10 5.06
C LEU A 44 -0.98 1.63 5.13
N THR A 45 -1.10 1.07 6.34
CA THR A 45 -1.50 -0.34 6.55
C THR A 45 -2.93 -0.58 6.09
N HIS A 46 -3.87 0.32 6.39
CA HIS A 46 -5.25 0.21 5.92
C HIS A 46 -5.34 0.30 4.39
N LYS A 47 -4.69 1.31 3.79
CA LYS A 47 -4.64 1.46 2.32
C LYS A 47 -4.02 0.25 1.63
N LEU A 48 -3.00 -0.36 2.22
CA LEU A 48 -2.38 -1.57 1.69
C LEU A 48 -3.38 -2.73 1.66
N LYS A 49 -4.12 -2.96 2.75
CA LYS A 49 -5.18 -3.99 2.80
C LYS A 49 -6.28 -3.75 1.77
N ASP A 50 -6.71 -2.50 1.61
CA ASP A 50 -7.75 -2.16 0.62
C ASP A 50 -7.28 -2.45 -0.82
N ILE A 51 -6.01 -2.17 -1.12
CA ILE A 51 -5.42 -2.47 -2.43
C ILE A 51 -5.24 -3.98 -2.63
N GLU A 52 -4.78 -4.71 -1.62
CA GLU A 52 -4.66 -6.18 -1.68
C GLU A 52 -6.02 -6.83 -1.94
N PHE A 53 -7.07 -6.39 -1.24
CA PHE A 53 -8.44 -6.83 -1.48
C PHE A 53 -8.91 -6.49 -2.89
N ALA A 54 -8.67 -5.27 -3.37
CA ALA A 54 -9.05 -4.88 -4.73
C ALA A 54 -8.33 -5.71 -5.80
N ILE A 55 -7.06 -6.07 -5.59
CA ILE A 55 -6.31 -6.96 -6.49
C ILE A 55 -6.94 -8.35 -6.48
N GLU A 56 -7.17 -8.93 -5.30
CA GLU A 56 -7.78 -10.27 -5.15
C GLU A 56 -9.14 -10.36 -5.84
N VAL A 57 -9.98 -9.35 -5.64
CA VAL A 57 -11.27 -9.22 -6.32
C VAL A 57 -11.09 -9.23 -7.84
N LEU A 58 -10.24 -8.35 -8.36
CA LEU A 58 -10.04 -8.24 -9.81
C LEU A 58 -9.41 -9.49 -10.44
N GLU A 59 -8.52 -10.18 -9.73
CA GLU A 59 -7.94 -11.45 -10.18
C GLU A 59 -8.99 -12.57 -10.18
N THR A 60 -9.85 -12.63 -9.15
CA THR A 60 -10.94 -13.64 -9.05
C THR A 60 -11.99 -13.49 -10.16
N TYR A 61 -12.25 -12.26 -10.63
CA TYR A 61 -13.19 -12.01 -11.75
C TYR A 61 -12.55 -12.21 -13.14
N GLN A 62 -11.26 -12.57 -13.22
CA GLN A 62 -10.58 -12.93 -14.46
C GLN A 62 -10.47 -14.43 -14.71
N ASP A 63 -10.64 -15.27 -13.67
CA ASP A 63 -10.83 -16.73 -13.77
C ASP A 63 -12.27 -17.10 -14.13
#